data_AF-B7C858-F1
#
_entry.id   AF-B7C858-F1
#
_cell.length_a   1.000
_cell.length_b   1.000
_cell.length_c   1.000
_cell.angle_alpha   90.00
_cell.angle_beta   90.00
_cell.angle_gamma   90.00
#
_symmetry.space_group_name_H-M   'P 1'
#
loop_
_entity.id
_entity.type
_entity.pdbx_description
1 polymer ?
#
loop_
_entity_poly.entity_id
_entity_poly.type
_entity_poly.pdbx_seq_one_letter_code
_entity_poly.pdbx_strand_id
1 'polypeptide(L)'
;MVKEDERMYHACLSTHNYLNEMCLMNGFSLKGRQEAFIYQMKTKKFIPVVVNISKQEVYFPTKSKKAHDCIWINYANIQNVMYYHSYCRISFKDGTFLDCDHPKRIRNSMHLIFRFLNKNTPF
;
A
#
# COMPACT_ATOMS: atom_id res chain seq x y z
N MET A 1 16.29 -28.44 -11.95
CA MET A 1 15.16 -27.52 -11.72
C MET A 1 14.69 -27.72 -10.29
N VAL A 2 15.04 -26.79 -9.40
CA VAL A 2 14.55 -26.77 -8.01
C VAL A 2 13.51 -25.66 -7.96
N LYS A 3 12.26 -25.99 -7.60
CA LYS A 3 11.20 -25.00 -7.35
C LYS A 3 11.46 -24.38 -5.98
N GLU A 4 12.30 -23.35 -5.94
CA GLU A 4 12.36 -22.43 -4.80
C GLU A 4 11.57 -21.19 -5.15
N ASP A 5 10.47 -20.97 -4.41
CA ASP A 5 9.64 -19.76 -4.29
C ASP A 5 9.55 -18.86 -5.54
N GLU A 6 8.40 -18.88 -6.23
CA GLU A 6 8.06 -18.02 -7.38
C GLU A 6 7.89 -16.53 -6.99
N ARG A 7 8.84 -15.96 -6.24
CA ARG A 7 8.89 -14.54 -5.89
C ARG A 7 9.55 -13.77 -7.02
N MET A 8 8.82 -12.85 -7.63
CA MET A 8 9.36 -11.91 -8.59
C MET A 8 9.91 -10.67 -7.87
N TYR A 9 11.14 -10.29 -8.21
CA TYR A 9 11.79 -9.11 -7.66
C TYR A 9 11.95 -8.04 -8.74
N HIS A 10 11.66 -6.79 -8.38
CA HIS A 10 11.95 -5.63 -9.23
C HIS A 10 13.23 -4.97 -8.76
N ALA A 11 14.23 -4.87 -9.64
CA ALA A 11 15.44 -4.13 -9.36
C ALA A 11 15.11 -2.64 -9.25
N CYS A 12 15.38 -2.04 -8.09
CA CYS A 12 15.22 -0.61 -7.88
C CYS A 12 16.18 -0.12 -6.79
N LEU A 13 16.60 1.15 -6.88
CA LEU A 13 17.50 1.77 -5.91
C LEU A 13 16.83 2.00 -4.53
N SER A 14 15.51 2.25 -4.51
CA SER A 14 14.76 2.44 -3.27
C SER A 14 13.26 2.27 -3.49
N THR A 15 12.50 2.01 -2.43
CA THR A 15 11.03 2.02 -2.49
C THR A 15 10.47 3.37 -2.92
N HIS A 16 11.16 4.48 -2.60
CA HIS A 16 10.76 5.80 -3.07
C HIS A 16 10.85 5.89 -4.60
N ASN A 17 11.96 5.45 -5.18
CA ASN A 17 12.16 5.49 -6.64
C ASN A 17 11.15 4.57 -7.34
N TYR A 18 10.93 3.37 -6.82
CA TYR A 18 9.94 2.43 -7.36
C TYR A 18 8.54 3.05 -7.39
N LEU A 19 8.07 3.60 -6.26
CA LEU A 19 6.75 4.22 -6.19
C LEU A 19 6.65 5.47 -7.06
N ASN A 20 7.73 6.24 -7.19
CA ASN A 20 7.75 7.41 -8.06
C ASN A 20 7.69 7.03 -9.54
N GLU A 21 8.42 6.01 -9.96
CA GLU A 21 8.35 5.46 -11.31
C GLU A 21 6.94 4.95 -11.63
N MET A 22 6.33 4.17 -10.73
CA MET A 22 4.94 3.70 -10.86
C MET A 22 3.95 4.86 -11.00
N CYS A 23 4.11 5.94 -10.22
CA CYS A 23 3.27 7.13 -10.36
C CYS A 23 3.51 7.83 -11.70
N LEU A 24 4.76 7.99 -12.14
CA LEU A 24 5.12 8.67 -13.38
C LEU A 24 4.58 7.93 -14.61
N MET A 25 4.63 6.60 -14.61
CA MET A 25 4.00 5.76 -15.64
C MET A 25 2.48 5.95 -15.72
N ASN A 26 1.85 6.42 -14.64
CA ASN A 26 0.42 6.77 -14.60
C ASN A 26 0.17 8.28 -14.73
N GLY A 27 1.18 9.08 -15.10
CA GLY A 27 1.05 10.51 -15.39
C GLY A 27 1.14 11.47 -14.20
N PHE A 28 1.60 11.00 -13.02
CA PHE A 28 1.68 11.84 -11.81
C PHE A 28 3.01 11.68 -11.08
N SER A 29 3.44 12.68 -10.33
CA SER A 29 4.57 12.52 -9.40
C SER A 29 4.12 11.82 -8.10
N LEU A 30 5.05 11.11 -7.45
CA LEU A 30 4.80 10.53 -6.12
C LEU A 30 4.35 11.59 -5.11
N LYS A 31 5.01 12.75 -5.14
CA LYS A 31 4.70 13.89 -4.27
C LYS A 31 3.27 14.37 -4.49
N GLY A 32 2.88 14.61 -5.75
CA GLY A 32 1.53 15.06 -6.08
C GLY A 32 0.44 14.07 -5.64
N ARG A 33 0.67 12.76 -5.80
CA ARG A 33 -0.26 11.73 -5.29
C ARG A 33 -0.39 11.77 -3.76
N GLN A 34 0.72 11.93 -3.04
CA GLN A 34 0.70 12.02 -1.58
C GLN A 34 0.00 13.29 -1.10
N GLU A 35 0.26 14.43 -1.73
CA GLU A 35 -0.38 15.71 -1.41
C GLU A 35 -1.89 15.68 -1.63
N ALA A 36 -2.34 15.11 -2.76
CA ALA A 36 -3.76 14.91 -3.03
C ALA A 36 -4.43 14.04 -1.97
N PHE A 37 -3.80 12.92 -1.58
CA PHE A 37 -4.31 12.04 -0.53
C PHE A 37 -4.42 12.75 0.82
N ILE A 38 -3.36 13.47 1.23
CA ILE A 38 -3.32 14.28 2.46
C ILE A 38 -4.48 15.29 2.47
N TYR A 39 -4.67 16.02 1.36
CA TYR A 39 -5.69 17.04 1.25
C TYR A 39 -7.11 16.46 1.38
N GLN A 40 -7.40 15.35 0.68
CA GLN A 40 -8.74 14.76 0.66
C GLN A 40 -9.08 13.99 1.95
N MET A 41 -8.11 13.27 2.50
CA MET A 41 -8.31 12.37 3.63
C MET A 41 -7.97 13.00 4.99
N LYS A 42 -7.44 14.23 4.99
CA LYS A 42 -7.04 14.98 6.19
C LYS A 42 -6.11 14.19 7.12
N THR A 43 -5.23 13.37 6.54
CA THR A 43 -4.22 12.59 7.27
C THR A 43 -2.82 13.15 7.05
N LYS A 44 -1.95 13.02 8.05
CA LYS A 44 -0.55 13.51 8.01
C LYS A 44 0.49 12.41 8.21
N LYS A 45 0.07 11.16 8.51
CA LYS A 45 0.97 10.03 8.80
C LYS A 45 0.54 8.80 8.00
N PHE A 46 1.52 7.95 7.68
CA PHE A 46 1.31 6.69 6.94
C PHE A 46 0.55 6.90 5.63
N ILE A 47 0.92 7.97 4.90
CA ILE A 47 0.25 8.41 3.69
C ILE A 47 0.37 7.35 2.60
N PRO A 48 -0.75 6.74 2.15
CA PRO A 48 -0.78 5.85 1.00
C PRO A 48 -0.41 6.57 -0.29
N VAL A 49 -0.02 5.80 -1.28
CA VAL A 49 0.31 6.25 -2.63
C VAL A 49 -0.65 5.57 -3.59
N VAL A 50 -1.56 6.37 -4.15
CA VAL A 50 -2.53 5.91 -5.15
C VAL A 50 -1.86 5.98 -6.50
N VAL A 51 -1.45 4.83 -7.05
CA VAL A 51 -0.78 4.75 -8.34
C VAL A 51 -1.82 4.81 -9.46
N ASN A 52 -2.83 3.94 -9.38
CA ASN A 52 -3.90 3.84 -10.38
C ASN A 52 -5.25 3.63 -9.69
N ILE A 53 -6.19 4.55 -9.91
CA ILE A 53 -7.53 4.51 -9.28
C ILE A 53 -8.37 3.38 -9.87
N SER A 54 -8.41 3.25 -11.20
CA SER A 54 -9.22 2.26 -11.92
C SER A 54 -8.84 0.83 -11.55
N LYS A 55 -7.54 0.56 -11.35
CA LYS A 55 -7.02 -0.74 -10.91
C LYS A 55 -7.00 -0.90 -9.39
N GLN A 56 -7.42 0.12 -8.64
CA GLN A 56 -7.30 0.21 -7.17
C GLN A 56 -5.86 -0.05 -6.66
N GLU A 57 -4.86 0.27 -7.49
CA GLU A 57 -3.46 0.06 -7.19
C GLU A 57 -3.00 1.16 -6.23
N VAL A 58 -3.01 0.82 -4.94
CA VAL A 58 -2.66 1.72 -3.85
C VAL A 58 -1.65 1.03 -2.95
N TYR A 59 -0.52 1.70 -2.71
CA TYR A 59 0.51 1.20 -1.82
C TYR A 59 0.47 1.95 -0.50
N PHE A 60 0.53 1.26 0.63
CA PHE A 60 0.59 1.89 1.95
C PHE A 60 1.66 1.26 2.85
N PRO A 61 2.31 2.07 3.71
CA PRO A 61 3.40 1.58 4.54
C PRO A 61 2.90 0.87 5.80
N THR A 62 3.55 -0.22 6.18
CA THR A 62 3.32 -0.89 7.46
C THR A 62 3.91 -0.11 8.60
N LYS A 63 5.00 0.65 8.42
CA LYS A 63 5.70 1.40 9.48
C LYS A 63 6.01 2.83 9.03
N SER A 64 6.78 3.57 9.83
CA SER A 64 7.30 4.87 9.38
C SER A 64 8.20 4.65 8.17
N LYS A 65 8.14 5.52 7.16
CA LYS A 65 9.01 5.44 5.96
C LYS A 65 10.51 5.50 6.30
N LYS A 66 10.86 5.96 7.50
CA LYS A 66 12.23 6.02 8.02
C LYS A 66 12.68 4.72 8.71
N ALA A 67 11.76 3.79 8.98
CA ALA A 67 12.08 2.51 9.59
C ALA A 67 12.68 1.58 8.52
N HIS A 68 13.81 0.95 8.84
CA HIS A 68 14.54 0.07 7.90
C HIS A 68 13.72 -1.16 7.49
N ASP A 69 12.80 -1.60 8.36
CA ASP A 69 11.91 -2.74 8.15
C ASP A 69 10.50 -2.32 7.71
N CYS A 70 10.35 -1.11 7.15
CA CYS A 70 9.08 -0.66 6.60
C CYS A 70 8.73 -1.41 5.31
N ILE A 71 7.64 -2.16 5.35
CA ILE A 71 7.08 -2.85 4.19
C ILE A 71 6.00 -1.96 3.56
N TRP A 72 5.91 -1.94 2.23
CA TRP A 72 4.80 -1.32 1.52
C TRP A 72 3.90 -2.39 0.94
N ILE A 73 2.61 -2.30 1.24
CA ILE A 73 1.62 -3.31 0.87
C ILE A 73 0.80 -2.78 -0.32
N ASN A 74 0.66 -3.60 -1.36
CA ASN A 74 -0.29 -3.33 -2.44
C ASN A 74 -1.70 -3.72 -2.01
N TYR A 75 -2.56 -2.71 -1.82
CA TYR A 75 -3.96 -2.86 -1.44
C TYR A 75 -4.75 -3.74 -2.42
N ALA A 76 -4.51 -3.61 -3.73
CA ALA A 76 -5.24 -4.35 -4.76
C ALA A 76 -5.04 -5.87 -4.66
N ASN A 77 -3.93 -6.32 -4.04
CA ASN A 77 -3.58 -7.73 -3.92
C ASN A 77 -3.99 -8.33 -2.57
N ILE A 78 -4.57 -7.55 -1.66
CA ILE A 78 -5.10 -8.06 -0.40
C ILE A 78 -6.37 -8.86 -0.69
N GLN A 79 -6.42 -10.08 -0.16
CA GLN A 79 -7.62 -10.92 -0.12
C GLN A 79 -8.47 -10.60 1.12
N ASN A 80 -7.86 -10.58 2.31
CA ASN A 80 -8.53 -10.21 3.56
C ASN A 80 -7.52 -9.74 4.63
N VAL A 81 -8.04 -9.17 5.72
CA VAL A 81 -7.25 -8.84 6.91
C VAL A 81 -7.95 -9.36 8.15
N MET A 82 -7.27 -10.22 8.90
CA MET A 82 -7.71 -10.69 10.22
C MET A 82 -7.05 -9.86 11.32
N TYR A 83 -7.85 -9.31 12.23
CA TYR A 83 -7.36 -8.47 13.31
C TYR A 83 -7.38 -9.23 14.64
N TYR A 84 -6.23 -9.30 15.30
CA TYR A 84 -6.06 -9.86 16.63
C TYR A 84 -5.72 -8.75 17.63
N HIS A 85 -5.51 -9.11 18.89
CA HIS A 85 -5.25 -8.15 19.96
C HIS A 85 -3.94 -7.37 19.74
N SER A 86 -2.83 -8.07 19.48
CA SER A 86 -1.49 -7.48 19.34
C SER A 86 -1.01 -7.31 17.89
N TYR A 87 -1.56 -8.07 16.95
CA TYR A 87 -1.15 -8.09 15.55
C TYR A 87 -2.36 -8.22 14.59
N CYS A 88 -2.12 -8.08 13.30
CA CYS A 88 -3.06 -8.51 12.27
C CYS A 88 -2.35 -9.32 11.19
N ARG A 89 -3.08 -10.24 10.58
CA ARG A 89 -2.63 -10.99 9.40
C ARG A 89 -3.29 -10.44 8.15
N ILE A 90 -2.49 -10.05 7.18
CA ILE A 90 -2.94 -9.68 5.84
C ILE A 90 -2.73 -10.89 4.94
N SER A 91 -3.81 -11.43 4.38
CA SER A 91 -3.73 -12.53 3.41
C SER A 91 -3.83 -11.94 2.00
N PHE A 92 -2.99 -12.40 1.09
CA PHE A 92 -2.93 -11.96 -0.29
C PHE A 92 -3.64 -12.92 -1.24
N LYS A 93 -4.00 -12.43 -2.43
CA LYS A 93 -4.71 -13.21 -3.47
C LYS A 93 -3.89 -14.39 -4.01
N ASP A 94 -2.56 -14.33 -3.90
CA ASP A 94 -1.63 -15.40 -4.28
C ASP A 94 -1.48 -16.49 -3.22
N GLY A 95 -2.22 -16.40 -2.10
CA GLY A 95 -2.16 -17.35 -0.99
C GLY A 95 -1.05 -17.05 0.03
N THR A 96 -0.19 -16.07 -0.22
CA THR A 96 0.81 -15.62 0.77
C THR A 96 0.17 -14.77 1.87
N PHE A 97 0.90 -14.51 2.95
CA PHE A 97 0.43 -13.65 4.03
C PHE A 97 1.56 -12.83 4.67
N LEU A 98 1.18 -11.75 5.35
CA LEU A 98 2.07 -10.91 6.13
C LEU A 98 1.44 -10.61 7.51
N ASP A 99 2.16 -10.96 8.57
CA ASP A 99 1.82 -10.51 9.92
C ASP A 99 2.38 -9.12 10.20
N CYS A 100 1.53 -8.23 10.69
CA CYS A 100 1.87 -6.84 10.98
C CYS A 100 1.58 -6.50 12.43
N ASP A 101 2.58 -5.97 13.12
CA ASP A 101 2.39 -5.33 14.41
C ASP A 101 1.57 -4.03 14.24
N HIS A 102 0.80 -3.67 15.26
CA HIS A 102 -0.06 -2.48 15.31
C HIS A 102 -1.31 -2.57 14.41
N PRO A 103 -2.26 -3.48 14.71
CA PRO A 103 -3.45 -3.74 13.92
C PRO A 103 -4.33 -2.49 13.69
N LYS A 104 -4.41 -1.59 14.68
CA LYS A 104 -5.18 -0.32 14.58
C LYS A 104 -4.71 0.57 13.43
N ARG A 105 -3.40 0.61 13.17
CA ARG A 105 -2.80 1.40 12.09
C ARG A 105 -3.12 0.80 10.71
N ILE A 106 -3.02 -0.51 10.57
CA ILE A 106 -3.39 -1.21 9.33
C ILE A 106 -4.87 -0.99 9.05
N ARG A 107 -5.74 -1.15 10.05
CA ARG A 107 -7.18 -0.86 9.94
C ARG A 107 -7.46 0.58 9.48
N ASN A 108 -6.78 1.56 10.07
CA ASN A 108 -6.93 2.95 9.65
C ASN A 108 -6.49 3.17 8.20
N SER A 109 -5.38 2.56 7.77
CA SER A 109 -4.90 2.65 6.39
C SER A 109 -5.92 2.07 5.40
N MET A 110 -6.43 0.87 5.67
CA MET A 110 -7.49 0.23 4.86
C MET A 110 -8.74 1.12 4.76
N HIS A 111 -9.20 1.67 5.89
CA HIS A 111 -10.36 2.56 5.94
C HIS A 111 -10.14 3.84 5.10
N LEU A 112 -8.98 4.47 5.20
CA LEU A 112 -8.67 5.69 4.44
C LEU A 112 -8.58 5.40 2.94
N ILE A 113 -7.98 4.28 2.54
CA ILE A 113 -7.89 3.87 1.14
C ILE A 113 -9.28 3.58 0.58
N PHE A 114 -10.10 2.79 1.29
CA PHE A 114 -11.47 2.50 0.89
C PHE A 114 -12.29 3.78 0.68
N ARG A 115 -12.20 4.74 1.61
CA ARG A 115 -12.88 6.04 1.47
C ARG A 115 -12.37 6.86 0.29
N PHE A 116 -11.06 6.87 0.05
CA PHE A 116 -10.48 7.61 -1.07
C PHE A 116 -10.96 7.02 -2.40
N LEU A 117 -10.91 5.70 -2.56
CA LEU A 117 -11.31 5.02 -3.79
C LEU A 117 -12.80 5.24 -4.09
N ASN A 118 -13.69 5.02 -3.13
CA ASN A 118 -15.14 5.17 -3.34
C ASN A 118 -15.59 6.62 -3.58
N LYS A 119 -14.82 7.62 -3.14
CA LYS A 119 -15.10 9.03 -3.49
C LYS A 119 -14.72 9.40 -4.92
N ASN A 120 -13.74 8.70 -5.49
CA ASN A 120 -13.10 9.07 -6.75
C ASN A 120 -13.28 8.01 -7.85
N THR A 121 -14.21 7.06 -7.65
CA THR A 121 -14.57 6.09 -8.70
C THR A 121 -15.63 6.74 -9.60
N PRO A 122 -15.35 6.96 -10.90
CA PRO A 122 -16.39 7.42 -11.83
C PRO A 122 -17.49 6.35 -11.93
N PHE A 123 -18.75 6.80 -11.91
CA PHE A 123 -19.93 5.96 -12.15
C PHE A 123 -19.93 5.38 -13.57
#